data_AF-A0AAD6JPR0-F1
#
_entry.id   AF-A0AAD6JPR0-F1
#
_cell.length_a   1.000
_cell.length_b   1.000
_cell.length_c   1.000
_cell.angle_alpha   90.00
_cell.angle_beta   90.00
_cell.angle_gamma   90.00
#
_symmetry.space_group_name_H-M   'P 1'
#
loop_
_entity.id
_entity.type
_entity.pdbx_description
1 polymer ?
#
loop_
_entity_poly.entity_id
_entity_poly.type
_entity_poly.pdbx_seq_one_letter_code
_entity_poly.pdbx_strand_id
1 'polypeptide(L)'
;MGDHSPNSSRGRKNHQREDSDGLEEERSKKQSALSPADSELSELLDEVLLCSVGQNESTSCSLLGNSQNGAAGNEQRKGSSGRTARGKKRGKKGEVVDSSSLLIQCAQAVAIGDQRTASELLQQIRQHSSPHGDANQRLAHYFANALDTRLAGAATPAFTLFVSPRTSAADILKAYQVYVRACPFKRMSNFFANRTILKLEKKATRLHIIDFGILYGFQWPCLIQRLSERPGGPPKLRITGIELPQPGFRPAERVEETGRRLERYCERFQSPFRVYCHSTEMGNHQIRGSQN
;
A
#
# COMPACT_ATOMS: atom_id res chain seq x y z
N MET A 1 37.19 -69.92 -29.04
CA MET A 1 36.63 -68.65 -29.56
C MET A 1 36.43 -67.75 -28.33
N GLY A 2 37.42 -67.07 -27.76
CA GLY A 2 38.64 -66.49 -28.33
C GLY A 2 38.33 -65.10 -28.91
N ASP A 3 39.13 -64.04 -28.73
CA ASP A 3 40.39 -63.83 -27.99
C ASP A 3 40.70 -62.30 -27.97
N HIS A 4 41.60 -61.65 -27.20
CA HIS A 4 42.66 -62.04 -26.23
C HIS A 4 42.64 -61.08 -24.98
N SER A 5 43.58 -61.27 -24.04
CA SER A 5 44.12 -60.24 -23.09
C SER A 5 45.41 -59.60 -23.68
N PRO A 6 46.30 -58.80 -23.01
CA PRO A 6 46.31 -58.30 -21.63
C PRO A 6 46.82 -56.83 -21.43
N ASN A 7 47.00 -56.44 -20.16
CA ASN A 7 47.97 -55.48 -19.59
C ASN A 7 48.73 -54.48 -20.48
N SER A 8 48.72 -53.21 -20.07
CA SER A 8 49.97 -52.46 -19.93
C SER A 8 49.93 -51.49 -18.73
N SER A 9 51.11 -51.15 -18.23
CA SER A 9 51.35 -50.56 -16.91
C SER A 9 52.06 -49.19 -16.98
N ARG A 10 52.15 -48.52 -15.83
CA ARG A 10 53.09 -47.43 -15.46
C ARG A 10 52.85 -46.04 -16.07
N GLY A 11 52.99 -45.01 -15.23
CA GLY A 11 53.18 -43.64 -15.70
C GLY A 11 52.82 -42.49 -14.74
N ARG A 12 53.26 -42.49 -13.48
CA ARG A 12 53.22 -41.24 -12.68
C ARG A 12 54.22 -40.23 -13.27
N LYS A 13 53.77 -39.03 -13.61
CA LYS A 13 54.62 -37.84 -13.75
C LYS A 13 53.84 -36.56 -13.44
N ASN A 14 54.13 -35.95 -12.29
CA ASN A 14 53.78 -34.54 -12.07
C ASN A 14 54.60 -33.68 -13.03
N HIS A 15 53.99 -32.60 -13.52
CA HIS A 15 54.73 -31.39 -13.88
C HIS A 15 54.00 -30.22 -13.21
N GLN A 16 54.70 -29.54 -12.29
CA GLN A 16 54.40 -28.15 -12.00
C GLN A 16 54.87 -27.31 -13.20
N ARG A 17 54.09 -26.30 -13.55
CA ARG A 17 54.57 -25.11 -14.27
C ARG A 17 53.87 -23.92 -13.65
N GLU A 18 54.66 -23.07 -13.00
CA GLU A 18 54.33 -21.66 -12.81
C GLU A 18 54.68 -20.95 -14.12
N ASP A 19 53.76 -20.15 -14.68
CA ASP A 19 53.89 -18.68 -14.73
C ASP A 19 53.08 -17.97 -15.84
N SER A 20 52.63 -16.77 -15.45
CA SER A 20 52.24 -15.59 -16.22
C SER A 20 50.98 -15.55 -17.13
N ASP A 21 50.18 -14.53 -16.80
CA ASP A 21 49.33 -13.67 -17.65
C ASP A 21 48.10 -14.24 -18.39
N GLY A 22 46.94 -13.76 -17.92
CA GLY A 22 45.62 -13.98 -18.52
C GLY A 22 44.54 -13.23 -17.73
N LEU A 23 44.46 -11.91 -17.91
CA LEU A 23 43.42 -11.06 -17.32
C LEU A 23 42.04 -11.42 -17.88
N GLU A 24 41.10 -11.89 -17.06
CA GLU A 24 39.66 -11.65 -17.28
C GLU A 24 38.90 -11.44 -15.95
N GLU A 25 38.65 -10.16 -15.62
CA GLU A 25 37.55 -9.78 -14.73
C GLU A 25 36.22 -9.98 -15.49
N GLU A 26 35.60 -11.16 -15.47
CA GLU A 26 34.22 -11.30 -15.97
C GLU A 26 33.21 -10.69 -14.98
N ARG A 27 33.16 -9.37 -15.04
CA ARG A 27 32.39 -8.47 -14.18
C ARG A 27 30.90 -8.61 -14.44
N SER A 28 30.21 -9.42 -13.63
CA SER A 28 28.77 -9.70 -13.71
C SER A 28 27.84 -8.50 -13.38
N LYS A 29 27.96 -7.40 -14.13
CA LYS A 29 26.98 -6.30 -14.15
C LYS A 29 25.82 -6.65 -15.06
N LYS A 30 24.86 -7.43 -14.56
CA LYS A 30 23.50 -7.43 -15.13
C LYS A 30 22.87 -6.08 -14.82
N GLN A 31 22.90 -5.16 -15.78
CA GLN A 31 22.08 -3.95 -15.69
C GLN A 31 20.61 -4.38 -15.66
N SER A 32 19.88 -3.93 -14.64
CA SER A 32 18.44 -4.19 -14.53
C SER A 32 17.75 -3.42 -15.66
N ALA A 33 17.30 -4.13 -16.70
CA ALA A 33 16.42 -3.56 -17.70
C ALA A 33 15.12 -3.13 -16.99
N LEU A 34 14.89 -1.82 -16.90
CA LEU A 34 13.60 -1.30 -16.44
C LEU A 34 12.55 -1.73 -17.44
N SER A 35 11.53 -2.47 -17.00
CA SER A 35 10.40 -2.72 -17.87
C SER A 35 9.61 -1.42 -18.09
N PRO A 36 8.91 -1.24 -19.23
CA PRO A 36 8.06 -0.06 -19.42
C PRO A 36 7.05 0.14 -18.27
N ALA A 37 6.53 -0.96 -17.73
CA ALA A 37 5.63 -0.96 -16.58
C ALA A 37 6.27 -0.45 -15.27
N ASP A 38 7.59 -0.64 -15.07
CA ASP A 38 8.31 -0.08 -13.93
C ASP A 38 8.47 1.45 -14.04
N SER A 39 8.63 1.95 -15.28
CA SER A 39 8.72 3.40 -15.55
C SER A 39 7.38 4.09 -15.30
N GLU A 40 6.29 3.56 -15.88
CA GLU A 40 4.93 4.05 -15.68
C GLU A 40 4.53 4.05 -14.19
N LEU A 41 4.91 3.00 -13.45
CA LEU A 41 4.68 2.93 -12.01
C LEU A 41 5.51 3.96 -11.24
N SER A 42 6.76 4.23 -11.65
CA SER A 42 7.59 5.26 -11.02
C SER A 42 7.01 6.66 -11.22
N GLU A 43 6.50 6.98 -12.41
CA GLU A 43 5.85 8.26 -12.70
C GLU A 43 4.55 8.43 -11.90
N LEU A 44 3.73 7.38 -11.80
CA LEU A 44 2.51 7.38 -10.99
C LEU A 44 2.82 7.50 -9.48
N LEU A 45 3.91 6.89 -9.00
CA LEU A 45 4.39 7.06 -7.63
C LEU A 45 4.79 8.52 -7.38
N ASP A 46 5.51 9.14 -8.31
CA ASP A 46 5.94 10.53 -8.17
C ASP A 46 4.78 11.52 -8.16
N GLU A 47 3.80 11.39 -9.08
CA GLU A 47 2.60 12.24 -9.15
C GLU A 47 1.83 12.25 -7.82
N VAL A 48 1.78 11.09 -7.14
CA VAL A 48 0.95 10.88 -5.94
C VAL A 48 1.71 11.16 -4.63
N LEU A 49 3.02 10.94 -4.59
CA LEU A 49 3.80 10.90 -3.34
C LEU A 49 4.79 12.06 -3.16
N LEU A 50 5.18 12.74 -4.24
CA LEU A 50 6.06 13.90 -4.17
C LEU A 50 5.27 15.20 -4.01
N CYS A 51 5.95 16.22 -3.46
CA CYS A 51 5.38 17.54 -3.31
C CYS A 51 5.67 18.39 -4.54
N SER A 52 4.61 18.87 -5.19
CA SER A 52 4.66 19.66 -6.42
C SER A 52 5.55 20.91 -6.26
N VAL A 53 6.58 21.01 -7.09
CA VAL A 53 7.49 22.17 -7.12
C VAL A 53 6.72 23.40 -7.61
N GLY A 54 6.74 24.50 -6.83
CA GLY A 54 6.32 25.82 -7.32
C GLY A 54 5.20 26.55 -6.58
N GLN A 55 4.75 26.14 -5.39
CA GLN A 55 3.87 26.98 -4.56
C GLN A 55 4.38 27.12 -3.11
N ASN A 56 4.30 28.36 -2.62
CA ASN A 56 4.86 28.86 -1.35
C ASN A 56 4.56 27.98 -0.12
N GLU A 57 5.42 28.09 0.91
CA GLU A 57 5.41 27.27 2.14
C GLU A 57 4.09 27.25 2.96
N SER A 58 3.11 28.06 2.57
CA SER A 58 1.75 28.09 3.12
C SER A 58 0.78 27.07 2.49
N THR A 59 1.06 26.56 1.28
CA THR A 59 0.00 26.02 0.40
C THR A 59 0.26 24.60 -0.15
N SER A 60 1.12 23.78 0.49
CA SER A 60 1.33 22.38 0.07
C SER A 60 0.20 21.41 0.48
N CYS A 61 -1.01 21.82 0.17
CA CYS A 61 -2.22 21.03 -0.04
C CYS A 61 -3.25 22.00 -0.63
N SER A 62 -3.49 21.93 -1.94
CA SER A 62 -4.73 22.47 -2.52
C SER A 62 -5.87 21.73 -1.83
N LEU A 63 -6.52 22.42 -0.87
CA LEU A 63 -7.55 21.83 -0.01
C LEU A 63 -8.85 21.57 -0.75
N LEU A 64 -9.00 22.17 -1.93
CA LEU A 64 -10.03 21.89 -2.92
C LEU A 64 -9.35 21.73 -4.28
N GLY A 65 -9.76 20.74 -5.05
CA GLY A 65 -9.56 20.80 -6.50
C GLY A 65 -10.43 21.92 -7.06
N ASN A 66 -9.95 22.63 -8.08
CA ASN A 66 -10.76 23.65 -8.76
C ASN A 66 -11.99 23.00 -9.41
N SER A 67 -13.13 23.04 -8.72
CA SER A 67 -14.42 22.91 -9.37
C SER A 67 -14.55 24.09 -10.32
N GLN A 68 -14.42 23.83 -11.62
CA GLN A 68 -14.71 24.82 -12.66
C GLN A 68 -16.21 25.09 -12.66
N ASN A 69 -16.65 25.99 -11.77
CA ASN A 69 -17.99 26.52 -11.81
C ASN A 69 -18.11 27.42 -13.04
N GLY A 70 -18.55 26.84 -14.15
CA GLY A 70 -18.98 27.60 -15.32
C GLY A 70 -20.03 28.62 -14.89
N ALA A 71 -19.78 29.89 -15.20
CA ALA A 71 -20.65 30.98 -14.79
C ALA A 71 -22.05 30.80 -15.41
N ALA A 72 -23.08 30.75 -14.56
CA ALA A 72 -24.46 30.72 -15.01
C ALA A 72 -24.85 32.11 -15.56
N GLY A 73 -24.75 32.26 -16.89
CA GLY A 73 -25.29 33.40 -17.61
C GLY A 73 -26.82 33.43 -17.48
N ASN A 74 -27.35 34.56 -17.02
CA ASN A 74 -28.77 34.77 -16.80
C ASN A 74 -29.45 35.30 -18.08
N GLU A 75 -30.22 34.47 -18.79
CA GLU A 75 -31.15 34.94 -19.84
C GLU A 75 -32.56 34.36 -19.66
N GLN A 76 -33.54 35.25 -19.51
CA GLN A 76 -34.96 34.91 -19.46
C GLN A 76 -35.51 34.73 -20.88
N ARG A 77 -36.24 33.63 -21.16
CA ARG A 77 -37.23 33.60 -22.26
C ARG A 77 -38.55 32.98 -21.80
N LYS A 78 -39.65 33.53 -22.35
CA LYS A 78 -41.04 33.32 -21.90
C LYS A 78 -41.60 31.97 -22.33
N GLY A 79 -42.59 31.52 -21.57
CA GLY A 79 -43.15 30.17 -21.64
C GLY A 79 -44.00 29.82 -22.87
N SER A 80 -44.35 28.53 -22.92
CA SER A 80 -45.53 28.00 -23.58
C SER A 80 -46.07 26.82 -22.78
N SER A 81 -47.40 26.66 -22.76
CA SER A 81 -48.11 25.65 -21.97
C SER A 81 -48.17 24.31 -22.71
N GLY A 82 -47.76 23.21 -22.04
CA GLY A 82 -47.93 21.84 -22.53
C GLY A 82 -48.29 20.87 -21.41
N ARG A 83 -49.58 20.51 -21.30
CA ARG A 83 -50.06 19.50 -20.34
C ARG A 83 -49.64 18.10 -20.79
N THR A 84 -48.83 17.40 -20.01
CA THR A 84 -48.60 15.94 -20.18
C THR A 84 -48.89 15.17 -18.90
N ALA A 85 -49.34 13.93 -19.06
CA ALA A 85 -50.06 13.21 -18.01
C ALA A 85 -49.19 12.76 -16.84
N ARG A 86 -49.75 12.88 -15.62
CA ARG A 86 -49.12 12.48 -14.36
C ARG A 86 -49.09 10.95 -14.22
N GLY A 87 -48.17 10.31 -14.94
CA GLY A 87 -47.90 8.87 -14.85
C GLY A 87 -47.44 8.49 -13.45
N LYS A 88 -48.39 8.09 -12.59
CA LYS A 88 -48.15 7.69 -11.20
C LYS A 88 -47.48 6.31 -11.16
N LYS A 89 -46.20 6.26 -11.52
CA LYS A 89 -45.36 5.06 -11.40
C LYS A 89 -45.29 4.71 -9.91
N ARG A 90 -46.12 3.76 -9.48
CA ARG A 90 -46.03 3.13 -8.16
C ARG A 90 -44.66 2.47 -8.08
N GLY A 91 -43.66 3.19 -7.57
CA GLY A 91 -42.49 2.53 -7.01
C GLY A 91 -43.02 1.54 -5.97
N LYS A 92 -42.58 0.28 -6.04
CA LYS A 92 -42.69 -0.61 -4.89
C LYS A 92 -42.11 0.19 -3.71
N LYS A 93 -42.90 0.42 -2.66
CA LYS A 93 -42.30 0.68 -1.36
C LYS A 93 -41.49 -0.58 -1.07
N GLY A 94 -40.19 -0.52 -1.34
CA GLY A 94 -39.27 -1.50 -0.79
C GLY A 94 -39.51 -1.48 0.71
N GLU A 95 -39.75 -2.65 1.27
CA GLU A 95 -39.73 -2.83 2.71
C GLU A 95 -38.40 -2.25 3.20
N VAL A 96 -38.46 -1.21 4.04
CA VAL A 96 -37.27 -0.54 4.55
C VAL A 96 -36.72 -1.43 5.64
N VAL A 97 -36.07 -2.52 5.21
CA VAL A 97 -35.38 -3.45 6.09
C VAL A 97 -34.27 -2.68 6.77
N ASP A 98 -34.36 -2.55 8.08
CA ASP A 98 -33.33 -1.91 8.89
C ASP A 98 -32.11 -2.83 8.97
N SER A 99 -31.24 -2.69 7.97
CA SER A 99 -29.95 -3.37 7.89
C SER A 99 -29.10 -3.15 9.13
N SER A 100 -29.22 -2.02 9.84
CA SER A 100 -28.47 -1.77 11.08
C SER A 100 -28.95 -2.70 12.20
N SER A 101 -30.28 -2.80 12.39
CA SER A 101 -30.86 -3.75 13.36
C SER A 101 -30.57 -5.21 13.02
N LEU A 102 -30.59 -5.60 11.74
CA LEU A 102 -30.21 -6.97 11.33
C LEU A 102 -28.72 -7.26 11.61
N LEU A 103 -27.83 -6.33 11.28
CA LEU A 103 -26.39 -6.45 11.56
C LEU A 103 -26.11 -6.61 13.07
N ILE A 104 -26.79 -5.83 13.92
CA ILE A 104 -26.64 -5.90 15.38
C ILE A 104 -27.10 -7.26 15.91
N GLN A 105 -28.28 -7.74 15.51
CA GLN A 105 -28.79 -9.06 15.89
C GLN A 105 -27.87 -10.19 15.39
N CYS A 106 -27.35 -10.08 14.16
CA CYS A 106 -26.42 -11.06 13.62
C CYS A 106 -25.10 -11.09 14.41
N ALA A 107 -24.58 -9.91 14.79
CA ALA A 107 -23.39 -9.82 15.61
C ALA A 107 -23.60 -10.41 17.02
N GLN A 108 -24.79 -10.24 17.61
CA GLN A 108 -25.17 -10.86 18.88
C GLN A 108 -25.21 -12.39 18.77
N ALA A 109 -25.87 -12.94 17.75
CA ALA A 109 -25.92 -14.38 17.49
C ALA A 109 -24.51 -14.98 17.29
N VAL A 110 -23.65 -14.33 16.49
CA VAL A 110 -22.24 -14.72 16.32
C VAL A 110 -21.45 -14.64 17.64
N ALA A 111 -21.75 -13.68 18.51
CA ALA A 111 -21.06 -13.52 19.79
C ALA A 111 -21.42 -14.60 20.82
N ILE A 112 -22.67 -15.08 20.84
CA ILE A 112 -23.11 -16.17 21.73
C ILE A 112 -22.91 -17.57 21.13
N GLY A 113 -22.41 -17.67 19.91
CA GLY A 113 -22.19 -18.95 19.21
C GLY A 113 -23.45 -19.57 18.60
N ASP A 114 -24.55 -18.81 18.46
CA ASP A 114 -25.76 -19.29 17.78
C ASP A 114 -25.55 -19.28 16.26
N GLN A 115 -24.95 -20.36 15.76
CA GLN A 115 -24.64 -20.52 14.35
C GLN A 115 -25.89 -20.53 13.47
N ARG A 116 -27.03 -21.01 13.98
CA ARG A 116 -28.26 -21.13 13.22
C ARG A 116 -28.87 -19.75 12.98
N THR A 117 -29.14 -19.01 14.04
CA THR A 117 -29.72 -17.67 13.92
C THR A 117 -28.74 -16.70 13.24
N ALA A 118 -27.42 -16.84 13.46
CA ALA A 118 -26.43 -16.07 12.70
C ALA A 118 -26.51 -16.36 11.18
N SER A 119 -26.64 -17.62 10.77
CA SER A 119 -26.75 -18.00 9.34
C SER A 119 -28.05 -17.50 8.71
N GLU A 120 -29.17 -17.62 9.42
CA GLU A 120 -30.49 -17.12 8.97
C GLU A 120 -30.47 -15.59 8.80
N LEU A 121 -29.88 -14.85 9.76
CA LEU A 121 -29.73 -13.39 9.67
C LEU A 121 -28.75 -12.95 8.57
N LEU A 122 -27.62 -13.66 8.40
CA LEU A 122 -26.69 -13.41 7.28
C LEU A 122 -27.39 -13.57 5.93
N GLN A 123 -28.25 -14.58 5.78
CA GLN A 123 -29.02 -14.76 4.54
C GLN A 123 -29.95 -13.57 4.28
N GLN A 124 -30.67 -13.07 5.29
CA GLN A 124 -31.52 -11.88 5.17
C GLN A 124 -30.71 -10.63 4.81
N ILE A 125 -29.61 -10.37 5.52
CA ILE A 125 -28.73 -9.22 5.23
C ILE A 125 -28.22 -9.28 3.78
N ARG A 126 -27.82 -10.47 3.32
CA ARG A 126 -27.33 -10.68 1.94
C ARG A 126 -28.38 -10.39 0.87
N GLN A 127 -29.68 -10.60 1.15
CA GLN A 127 -30.77 -10.27 0.21
C GLN A 127 -30.96 -8.76 -0.03
N HIS A 128 -30.57 -7.91 0.94
CA HIS A 128 -30.75 -6.45 0.87
C HIS A 128 -29.43 -5.68 0.68
N SER A 129 -28.28 -6.32 0.94
CA SER A 129 -26.95 -5.76 0.74
C SER A 129 -26.50 -5.74 -0.72
N SER A 130 -25.57 -4.84 -1.07
CA SER A 130 -24.90 -4.84 -2.38
C SER A 130 -23.59 -4.07 -2.32
N PRO A 131 -22.46 -4.60 -2.84
CA PRO A 131 -21.19 -3.87 -2.91
C PRO A 131 -21.22 -2.67 -3.87
N HIS A 132 -22.22 -2.61 -4.76
CA HIS A 132 -22.44 -1.51 -5.72
C HIS A 132 -23.69 -0.67 -5.40
N GLY A 133 -24.37 -0.96 -4.27
CA GLY A 133 -25.58 -0.27 -3.84
C GLY A 133 -25.30 1.09 -3.19
N ASP A 134 -26.28 1.61 -2.45
CA ASP A 134 -26.11 2.80 -1.63
C ASP A 134 -25.15 2.59 -0.44
N ALA A 135 -24.93 3.64 0.37
CA ALA A 135 -24.02 3.57 1.51
C ALA A 135 -24.39 2.49 2.54
N ASN A 136 -25.68 2.29 2.82
CA ASN A 136 -26.17 1.29 3.77
C ASN A 136 -26.07 -0.11 3.19
N GLN A 137 -26.39 -0.28 1.89
CA GLN A 137 -26.24 -1.56 1.20
C GLN A 137 -24.79 -2.03 1.14
N ARG A 138 -23.84 -1.11 0.93
CA ARG A 138 -22.40 -1.41 0.95
C ARG A 138 -21.91 -1.74 2.36
N LEU A 139 -22.35 -0.96 3.36
CA LEU A 139 -22.06 -1.23 4.77
C LEU A 139 -22.51 -2.65 5.16
N ALA A 140 -23.78 -2.96 4.90
CA ALA A 140 -24.36 -4.28 5.14
C ALA A 140 -23.60 -5.41 4.45
N HIS A 141 -23.16 -5.19 3.20
CA HIS A 141 -22.43 -6.21 2.44
C HIS A 141 -21.08 -6.55 3.07
N TYR A 142 -20.27 -5.54 3.39
CA TYR A 142 -18.94 -5.77 3.96
C TYR A 142 -18.99 -6.28 5.40
N PHE A 143 -19.95 -5.81 6.22
CA PHE A 143 -20.14 -6.35 7.57
C PHE A 143 -20.68 -7.78 7.55
N ALA A 144 -21.58 -8.14 6.63
CA ALA A 144 -22.01 -9.54 6.47
C ALA A 144 -20.83 -10.47 6.16
N ASN A 145 -19.93 -10.07 5.23
CA ASN A 145 -18.73 -10.84 4.91
C ASN A 145 -17.79 -11.00 6.14
N ALA A 146 -17.65 -9.95 6.97
CA ALA A 146 -16.84 -10.00 8.18
C ALA A 146 -17.46 -10.91 9.27
N LEU A 147 -18.78 -10.83 9.46
CA LEU A 147 -19.52 -11.68 10.41
C LEU A 147 -19.50 -13.15 10.00
N ASP A 148 -19.67 -13.45 8.71
CA ASP A 148 -19.58 -14.79 8.12
C ASP A 148 -18.16 -15.38 8.30
N THR A 149 -17.12 -14.57 8.03
CA THR A 149 -15.72 -14.96 8.28
C THR A 149 -15.45 -15.27 9.76
N ARG A 150 -16.02 -14.46 10.68
CA ARG A 150 -15.91 -14.69 12.12
C ARG A 150 -16.67 -15.95 12.55
N LEU A 151 -17.85 -16.19 11.99
CA LEU A 151 -18.69 -17.36 12.27
C LEU A 151 -18.01 -18.66 11.84
N ALA A 152 -17.27 -18.64 10.73
CA ALA A 152 -16.45 -19.75 10.23
C ALA A 152 -15.21 -20.07 11.11
N GLY A 153 -15.04 -19.41 12.27
CA GLY A 153 -13.96 -19.72 13.22
C GLY A 153 -12.60 -19.11 12.86
N ALA A 154 -12.55 -18.07 12.03
CA ALA A 154 -11.31 -17.38 11.69
C ALA A 154 -10.71 -16.67 12.92
N ALA A 155 -9.78 -17.33 13.61
CA ALA A 155 -9.09 -16.81 14.79
C ALA A 155 -8.09 -15.69 14.46
N THR A 156 -7.50 -15.72 13.25
CA THR A 156 -6.57 -14.69 12.77
C THR A 156 -7.35 -13.48 12.24
N PRO A 157 -6.95 -12.23 12.56
CA PRO A 157 -7.53 -11.05 11.93
C PRO A 157 -7.41 -11.13 10.40
N ALA A 158 -8.53 -11.32 9.71
CA ALA A 158 -8.61 -11.52 8.25
C ALA A 158 -8.21 -10.28 7.41
N PHE A 159 -7.62 -9.25 8.03
CA PHE A 159 -7.16 -8.03 7.40
C PHE A 159 -6.17 -8.28 6.25
N THR A 160 -5.42 -9.39 6.32
CA THR A 160 -4.48 -9.85 5.28
C THR A 160 -5.10 -10.82 4.26
N LEU A 161 -6.29 -11.39 4.51
CA LEU A 161 -6.95 -12.36 3.62
C LEU A 161 -7.75 -11.70 2.49
N PHE A 162 -8.18 -10.44 2.67
CA PHE A 162 -8.95 -9.71 1.64
C PHE A 162 -8.07 -9.02 0.58
N VAL A 163 -6.76 -8.91 0.81
CA VAL A 163 -5.82 -8.55 -0.26
C VAL A 163 -5.56 -9.81 -1.07
N SER A 164 -6.08 -9.86 -2.29
CA SER A 164 -5.82 -10.97 -3.20
C SER A 164 -4.31 -11.16 -3.36
N PRO A 165 -3.78 -12.40 -3.44
CA PRO A 165 -2.36 -12.64 -3.71
C PRO A 165 -1.89 -12.10 -5.09
N ARG A 166 -2.81 -11.51 -5.88
CA ARG A 166 -2.53 -10.81 -7.14
C ARG A 166 -2.54 -9.27 -7.03
N THR A 167 -2.89 -8.70 -5.88
CA THR A 167 -2.97 -7.24 -5.72
C THR A 167 -1.57 -6.63 -5.67
N SER A 168 -1.20 -5.89 -6.71
CA SER A 168 0.13 -5.28 -6.83
C SER A 168 0.26 -4.00 -6.00
N ALA A 169 1.50 -3.56 -5.78
CA ALA A 169 1.76 -2.23 -5.19
C ALA A 169 1.17 -1.09 -6.05
N ALA A 170 1.04 -1.28 -7.37
CA ALA A 170 0.39 -0.33 -8.28
C ALA A 170 -1.12 -0.24 -8.04
N ASP A 171 -1.78 -1.36 -7.75
CA ASP A 171 -3.23 -1.38 -7.46
C ASP A 171 -3.51 -0.70 -6.11
N ILE A 172 -2.67 -0.95 -5.11
CA ILE A 172 -2.74 -0.25 -3.81
C ILE A 172 -2.45 1.24 -3.97
N LEU A 173 -1.52 1.65 -4.83
CA LEU A 173 -1.26 3.06 -5.13
C LEU A 173 -2.47 3.73 -5.78
N LYS A 174 -3.10 3.10 -6.77
CA LYS A 174 -4.34 3.60 -7.41
C LYS A 174 -5.47 3.73 -6.39
N ALA A 175 -5.67 2.72 -5.54
CA ALA A 175 -6.66 2.77 -4.45
C ALA A 175 -6.34 3.88 -3.43
N TYR A 176 -5.07 4.07 -3.07
CA TYR A 176 -4.61 5.14 -2.18
C TYR A 176 -4.84 6.52 -2.81
N GLN A 177 -4.54 6.70 -4.09
CA GLN A 177 -4.77 7.94 -4.84
C GLN A 177 -6.26 8.32 -4.85
N VAL A 178 -7.16 7.36 -5.09
CA VAL A 178 -8.61 7.57 -4.98
C VAL A 178 -9.00 7.93 -3.54
N TYR A 179 -8.49 7.21 -2.54
CA TYR A 179 -8.81 7.44 -1.13
C TYR A 179 -8.40 8.84 -0.66
N VAL A 180 -7.17 9.31 -0.93
CA VAL A 180 -6.70 10.63 -0.51
C VAL A 180 -7.31 11.79 -1.31
N ARG A 181 -7.87 11.51 -2.50
CA ARG A 181 -8.69 12.46 -3.28
C ARG A 181 -10.12 12.54 -2.75
N ALA A 182 -10.71 11.41 -2.35
CA ALA A 182 -12.08 11.34 -1.82
C ALA A 182 -12.20 11.76 -0.35
N CYS A 183 -11.14 11.59 0.44
CA CYS A 183 -11.18 11.80 1.90
C CYS A 183 -9.86 12.41 2.42
N PRO A 184 -9.90 13.51 3.20
CA PRO A 184 -8.68 14.19 3.61
C PRO A 184 -7.94 13.51 4.78
N PHE A 185 -8.54 12.55 5.51
CA PHE A 185 -8.04 12.10 6.82
C PHE A 185 -6.57 11.63 6.79
N LYS A 186 -6.21 10.67 5.92
CA LYS A 186 -4.84 10.16 5.85
C LYS A 186 -3.85 11.21 5.32
N ARG A 187 -4.24 12.01 4.32
CA ARG A 187 -3.43 13.13 3.80
C ARG A 187 -3.13 14.16 4.88
N MET A 188 -4.14 14.52 5.68
CA MET A 188 -4.01 15.48 6.78
C MET A 188 -3.16 14.93 7.93
N SER A 189 -3.35 13.66 8.29
CA SER A 189 -2.52 12.95 9.28
C SER A 189 -1.03 12.97 8.87
N ASN A 190 -0.74 12.56 7.63
CA ASN A 190 0.62 12.55 7.09
C ASN A 190 1.21 13.98 7.05
N PHE A 191 0.42 14.98 6.66
CA PHE A 191 0.85 16.39 6.62
C PHE A 191 1.22 16.93 8.01
N PHE A 192 0.37 16.73 9.03
CA PHE A 192 0.67 17.19 10.38
C PHE A 192 1.88 16.47 11.00
N ALA A 193 2.00 15.15 10.78
CA ALA A 193 3.17 14.39 11.21
C ALA A 193 4.46 14.91 10.56
N ASN A 194 4.51 14.97 9.22
CA ASN A 194 5.68 15.43 8.48
C ASN A 194 6.04 16.90 8.81
N ARG A 195 5.05 17.79 8.95
CA ARG A 195 5.29 19.19 9.36
C ARG A 195 5.81 19.30 10.79
N THR A 196 5.42 18.39 11.69
CA THR A 196 5.94 18.35 13.07
C THR A 196 7.38 17.84 13.09
N ILE A 197 7.68 16.77 12.32
CA ILE A 197 9.06 16.29 12.14
C ILE A 197 9.96 17.41 11.61
N LEU A 198 9.59 18.07 10.51
CA LEU A 198 10.37 19.17 9.92
C LEU A 198 10.57 20.37 10.88
N LYS A 199 9.64 20.62 11.83
CA LYS A 199 9.82 21.65 12.86
C LYS A 199 10.88 21.28 13.89
N LEU A 200 10.91 20.00 14.30
CA LEU A 200 11.84 19.48 15.31
C LEU A 200 13.24 19.21 14.72
N GLU A 201 13.31 18.87 13.43
CA GLU A 201 14.53 18.45 12.74
C GLU A 201 15.51 19.62 12.49
N LYS A 202 15.06 20.87 12.44
CA LYS A 202 15.78 22.08 11.93
C LYS A 202 17.27 22.28 12.27
N LYS A 203 17.82 21.65 13.30
CA LYS A 203 19.24 21.73 13.72
C LYS A 203 19.91 20.37 13.90
N ALA A 204 19.22 19.27 13.59
CA ALA A 204 19.74 17.92 13.76
C ALA A 204 20.66 17.53 12.60
N THR A 205 21.72 16.79 12.92
CA THR A 205 22.61 16.18 11.92
C THR A 205 22.18 14.75 11.57
N ARG A 206 21.28 14.17 12.37
CA ARG A 206 20.73 12.83 12.25
C ARG A 206 19.26 12.86 12.66
N LEU A 207 18.39 12.26 11.86
CA LEU A 207 16.98 12.02 12.17
C LEU A 207 16.76 10.51 12.22
N HIS A 208 15.96 9.98 13.14
CA HIS A 208 15.51 8.58 13.11
C HIS A 208 14.00 8.52 13.30
N ILE A 209 13.30 8.03 12.27
CA ILE A 209 11.87 7.76 12.22
C ILE A 209 11.65 6.28 12.49
N ILE A 210 10.72 5.97 13.40
CA ILE A 210 10.22 4.61 13.62
C ILE A 210 8.73 4.65 13.27
N ASP A 211 8.32 3.84 12.29
CA ASP A 211 6.97 3.86 11.72
C ASP A 211 6.27 2.52 11.96
N PHE A 212 5.23 2.53 12.79
CA PHE A 212 4.43 1.36 13.14
C PHE A 212 3.23 1.25 12.19
N GLY A 213 3.24 0.24 11.32
CA GLY A 213 2.29 0.10 10.21
C GLY A 213 2.73 0.87 8.96
N ILE A 214 4.02 0.79 8.61
CA ILE A 214 4.60 1.50 7.46
C ILE A 214 3.91 1.13 6.12
N LEU A 215 3.31 -0.06 6.02
CA LEU A 215 2.60 -0.58 4.85
C LEU A 215 3.43 -0.46 3.55
N TYR A 216 3.13 0.55 2.72
CA TYR A 216 3.77 0.82 1.43
C TYR A 216 4.70 2.05 1.45
N GLY A 217 4.89 2.68 2.62
CA GLY A 217 5.81 3.81 2.82
C GLY A 217 5.35 5.16 2.23
N PHE A 218 4.12 5.26 1.71
CA PHE A 218 3.60 6.41 0.96
C PHE A 218 3.61 7.77 1.69
N GLN A 219 3.86 7.80 3.01
CA GLN A 219 4.02 9.07 3.75
C GLN A 219 5.39 9.73 3.53
N TRP A 220 6.43 8.94 3.27
CA TRP A 220 7.82 9.36 3.41
C TRP A 220 8.46 10.05 2.20
N PRO A 221 8.09 9.80 0.92
CA PRO A 221 8.73 10.44 -0.24
C PRO A 221 8.73 11.98 -0.22
N CYS A 222 7.60 12.66 0.01
CA CYS A 222 7.63 14.12 0.17
C CYS A 222 8.43 14.57 1.41
N LEU A 223 8.51 13.80 2.50
CA LEU A 223 9.39 14.16 3.62
C LEU A 223 10.88 14.08 3.22
N ILE A 224 11.28 13.03 2.50
CA ILE A 224 12.64 12.86 1.97
C ILE A 224 13.00 14.03 1.05
N GLN A 225 12.11 14.39 0.11
CA GLN A 225 12.26 15.56 -0.76
C GLN A 225 12.46 16.84 0.07
N ARG A 226 11.57 17.16 1.01
CA ARG A 226 11.67 18.38 1.83
C ARG A 226 12.91 18.42 2.73
N LEU A 227 13.45 17.26 3.12
CA LEU A 227 14.70 17.19 3.87
C LEU A 227 15.93 17.47 2.98
N SER A 228 15.90 17.08 1.69
CA SER A 228 16.97 17.45 0.74
C SER A 228 17.03 18.94 0.43
N GLU A 229 15.88 19.63 0.48
CA GLU A 229 15.75 21.08 0.26
C GLU A 229 16.23 21.92 1.46
N ARG A 230 16.67 21.28 2.56
CA ARG A 230 17.04 21.97 3.81
C ARG A 230 18.31 22.81 3.64
N PRO A 231 18.31 24.11 4.04
CA PRO A 231 19.53 24.92 4.09
C PRO A 231 20.61 24.27 4.97
N GLY A 232 21.83 24.15 4.45
CA GLY A 232 22.92 23.39 5.08
C GLY A 232 22.93 21.89 4.76
N GLY A 233 22.03 21.42 3.90
CA GLY A 233 21.94 20.05 3.41
C GLY A 233 21.11 19.11 4.29
N PRO A 234 20.66 17.96 3.75
CA PRO A 234 19.85 16.98 4.48
C PRO A 234 20.57 16.37 5.69
N PRO A 235 19.83 15.97 6.74
CA PRO A 235 20.38 15.14 7.82
C PRO A 235 20.65 13.71 7.34
N LYS A 236 21.40 12.94 8.13
CA LYS A 236 21.42 11.48 8.00
C LYS A 236 20.09 10.91 8.50
N LEU A 237 19.19 10.56 7.58
CA LEU A 237 17.78 10.19 7.85
C LEU A 237 17.58 8.68 8.04
N ARG A 238 17.56 8.13 9.26
CA ARG A 238 17.11 6.75 9.47
C ARG A 238 15.59 6.59 9.41
N ILE A 239 15.10 5.65 8.62
CA ILE A 239 13.71 5.16 8.70
C ILE A 239 13.75 3.68 9.10
N THR A 240 12.97 3.33 10.12
CA THR A 240 12.70 1.96 10.55
C THR A 240 11.21 1.71 10.42
N GLY A 241 10.82 1.00 9.37
CA GLY A 241 9.45 0.55 9.18
C GLY A 241 9.19 -0.77 9.90
N ILE A 242 8.10 -0.83 10.66
CA ILE A 242 7.56 -2.00 11.37
C ILE A 242 6.22 -2.36 10.71
N GLU A 243 6.06 -3.62 10.33
CA GLU A 243 4.85 -4.10 9.64
C GLU A 243 4.56 -5.56 10.03
N LEU A 244 3.28 -5.94 10.01
CA LEU A 244 2.87 -7.33 10.22
C LEU A 244 3.33 -8.22 9.05
N PRO A 245 3.73 -9.47 9.33
CA PRO A 245 4.13 -10.41 8.27
C PRO A 245 2.97 -10.69 7.31
N GLN A 246 3.30 -10.85 6.03
CA GLN A 246 2.34 -11.34 5.04
C GLN A 246 2.10 -12.85 5.22
N PRO A 247 0.89 -13.36 4.99
CA PRO A 247 0.66 -14.80 4.87
C PRO A 247 1.47 -15.42 3.72
N GLY A 248 1.85 -16.69 3.89
CA GLY A 248 2.55 -17.48 2.86
C GLY A 248 4.08 -17.43 2.95
N PHE A 249 4.75 -17.82 1.86
CA PHE A 249 6.20 -18.08 1.85
C PHE A 249 7.10 -16.84 1.90
N ARG A 250 6.54 -15.63 1.82
CA ARG A 250 7.30 -14.37 1.75
C ARG A 250 6.76 -13.32 2.74
N PRO A 251 6.86 -13.58 4.07
CA PRO A 251 6.27 -12.71 5.08
C PRO A 251 6.84 -11.29 5.12
N ALA A 252 8.09 -11.08 4.70
CA ALA A 252 8.75 -9.77 4.70
C ALA A 252 8.67 -9.00 3.35
N GLU A 253 8.28 -9.64 2.25
CA GLU A 253 8.44 -9.09 0.89
C GLU A 253 7.82 -7.69 0.68
N ARG A 254 6.64 -7.42 1.24
CA ARG A 254 6.02 -6.08 1.20
C ARG A 254 6.84 -5.00 1.91
N VAL A 255 7.45 -5.33 3.06
CA VAL A 255 8.26 -4.35 3.81
C VAL A 255 9.63 -4.18 3.18
N GLU A 256 10.21 -5.23 2.60
CA GLU A 256 11.44 -5.20 1.82
C GLU A 256 11.29 -4.38 0.52
N GLU A 257 10.19 -4.57 -0.21
CA GLU A 257 9.85 -3.75 -1.37
C GLU A 257 9.59 -2.28 -1.00
N THR A 258 8.99 -2.04 0.17
CA THR A 258 8.84 -0.68 0.71
C THR A 258 10.18 -0.06 1.08
N GLY A 259 11.11 -0.83 1.65
CA GLY A 259 12.50 -0.40 1.86
C GLY A 259 13.18 0.02 0.56
N ARG A 260 13.15 -0.87 -0.46
CA ARG A 260 13.72 -0.60 -1.80
C ARG A 260 13.06 0.58 -2.53
N ARG A 261 11.78 0.87 -2.27
CA ARG A 261 11.11 2.08 -2.79
C ARG A 261 11.61 3.35 -2.10
N LEU A 262 11.74 3.34 -0.77
CA LEU A 262 12.21 4.50 -0.01
C LEU A 262 13.70 4.76 -0.23
N GLU A 263 14.51 3.72 -0.44
CA GLU A 263 15.93 3.85 -0.76
C GLU A 263 16.14 4.57 -2.09
N ARG A 264 15.42 4.18 -3.15
CA ARG A 264 15.39 4.90 -4.45
C ARG A 264 15.06 6.39 -4.30
N TYR A 265 14.15 6.76 -3.38
CA TYR A 265 13.87 8.17 -3.09
C TYR A 265 15.01 8.88 -2.35
N CYS A 266 15.65 8.22 -1.37
CA CYS A 266 16.84 8.76 -0.69
C CYS A 266 18.00 9.01 -1.66
N GLU A 267 18.27 8.05 -2.57
CA GLU A 267 19.29 8.16 -3.62
C GLU A 267 19.02 9.33 -4.56
N ARG A 268 17.79 9.41 -5.11
CA ARG A 268 17.37 10.48 -6.03
C ARG A 268 17.53 11.88 -5.46
N PHE A 269 17.17 12.06 -4.19
CA PHE A 269 17.25 13.34 -3.49
C PHE A 269 18.59 13.54 -2.75
N GLN A 270 19.61 12.74 -3.08
CA GLN A 270 20.98 12.86 -2.55
C GLN A 270 21.05 12.91 -1.01
N SER A 271 20.09 12.26 -0.33
CA SER A 271 20.06 12.18 1.12
C SER A 271 21.09 11.14 1.59
N PRO A 272 22.09 11.49 2.42
CA PRO A 272 23.21 10.60 2.74
C PRO A 272 22.79 9.48 3.71
N PHE A 273 22.21 8.39 3.20
CA PHE A 273 21.55 7.36 4.02
C PHE A 273 21.35 5.94 3.37
N ARG A 274 20.93 4.94 4.18
CA ARG A 274 20.71 3.49 3.92
C ARG A 274 19.38 2.96 4.55
N VAL A 275 18.30 2.70 3.81
CA VAL A 275 16.99 2.37 4.44
C VAL A 275 16.96 0.99 5.10
N TYR A 276 16.39 0.91 6.33
CA TYR A 276 16.23 -0.35 7.08
C TYR A 276 14.75 -0.64 7.37
N CYS A 277 14.15 -1.56 6.61
CA CYS A 277 12.79 -2.04 6.88
C CYS A 277 12.84 -3.40 7.59
N HIS A 278 12.02 -3.57 8.64
CA HIS A 278 11.98 -4.79 9.44
C HIS A 278 10.54 -5.30 9.56
N SER A 279 10.30 -6.54 9.10
CA SER A 279 9.04 -7.24 9.37
C SER A 279 9.12 -7.86 10.76
N THR A 280 8.13 -7.64 11.61
CA THR A 280 8.12 -8.20 12.97
C THR A 280 6.71 -8.27 13.53
N GLU A 281 6.41 -9.35 14.23
CA GLU A 281 5.20 -9.44 15.03
C GLU A 281 5.37 -8.64 16.31
N MET A 282 4.44 -7.73 16.58
CA MET A 282 4.47 -6.78 17.72
C MET A 282 4.58 -7.43 19.12
N GLY A 283 4.50 -8.75 19.23
CA GLY A 283 4.68 -9.51 20.47
C GLY A 283 6.11 -9.99 20.77
N ASN A 284 7.03 -10.00 19.79
CA ASN A 284 8.36 -10.62 19.94
C ASN A 284 9.52 -9.65 19.72
N HIS A 285 9.59 -8.59 20.53
CA HIS A 285 10.76 -7.70 20.55
C HIS A 285 11.77 -8.07 21.63
N GLN A 286 12.89 -8.65 21.20
CA GLN A 286 14.18 -8.27 21.74
C GLN A 286 14.94 -7.48 20.68
N ILE A 287 14.95 -6.15 20.82
CA ILE A 287 15.65 -5.25 19.90
C ILE A 287 17.15 -5.45 20.10
N ARG A 288 17.76 -6.34 19.31
CA ARG A 288 19.21 -6.39 19.15
C ARG A 288 19.64 -5.18 18.34
N GLY A 289 20.13 -4.15 19.03
CA GLY A 289 20.81 -3.04 18.38
C GLY A 289 22.05 -3.55 17.66
N SER A 290 22.07 -3.46 16.34
CA SER A 290 23.27 -3.66 15.54
C SER A 290 24.24 -2.51 15.80
N GLN A 291 25.29 -2.79 16.57
CA GLN A 291 26.48 -1.94 16.62
C GLN A 291 27.31 -2.15 15.36
N ASN A 292 27.45 -1.07 14.58
CA ASN A 292 28.67 -0.58 13.91
C ASN A 292 28.28 0.36 12.76
#